data_AF-A0A5B8UN44-F1
#
_entry.id   AF-A0A5B8UN44-F1
#
_cell.length_a   1.000
_cell.length_b   1.000
_cell.length_c   1.000
_cell.angle_alpha   90.00
_cell.angle_beta   90.00
_cell.angle_gamma   90.00
#
_symmetry.space_group_name_H-M   'P 1'
#
loop_
_entity.id
_entity.type
_entity.pdbx_description
1 polymer ?
#
loop_
_entity_poly.entity_id
_entity_poly.type
_entity_poly.pdbx_seq_one_letter_code
_entity_poly.pdbx_strand_id
1 'polypeptide(L)'
;MTVDQQFTTLYEKLQNLLRQHNRLERENDKLREEIEEWKGKEAAALSKADELQQQISILKMAAGQMNDKDKKTFERKLNKYIKEIDKTIAYLSQ
;
A
#
# COMPACT_ATOMS: atom_id res chain seq x y z
N MET A 1 -45.87 -24.67 -22.32
CA MET A 1 -44.40 -24.74 -22.48
C MET A 1 -44.00 -26.17 -22.26
N THR A 2 -43.40 -26.82 -23.25
CA THR A 2 -42.90 -28.20 -23.11
C THR A 2 -41.64 -28.20 -22.25
N VAL A 3 -41.36 -29.33 -21.60
CA VAL A 3 -40.19 -29.51 -20.71
C VAL A 3 -38.89 -29.16 -21.44
N ASP A 4 -38.79 -29.47 -22.73
CA ASP A 4 -37.64 -29.15 -23.59
C ASP A 4 -37.39 -27.64 -23.73
N GLN A 5 -38.45 -26.83 -23.82
CA GLN A 5 -38.31 -25.37 -23.88
C GLN A 5 -37.76 -24.82 -22.56
N GLN A 6 -38.23 -25.34 -21.42
CA GLN A 6 -37.72 -24.93 -20.10
C GLN A 6 -36.26 -25.33 -19.91
N PHE A 7 -35.86 -26.51 -20.39
CA PHE A 7 -34.48 -27.00 -20.35
C PHE A 7 -33.55 -26.11 -21.19
N THR A 8 -34.01 -25.68 -22.37
CA THR A 8 -33.26 -24.80 -23.26
C THR A 8 -33.05 -23.42 -22.64
N THR A 9 -34.09 -22.80 -22.08
CA THR A 9 -33.99 -21.51 -21.39
C THR A 9 -33.10 -21.59 -20.15
N LEU A 10 -33.13 -22.70 -19.43
CA LEU A 10 -32.25 -22.92 -18.28
C LEU A 10 -30.78 -23.01 -18.71
N TYR A 11 -30.50 -23.74 -19.79
CA TYR A 11 -29.15 -23.87 -20.34
C TYR A 11 -28.58 -22.52 -20.81
N GLU A 12 -29.39 -21.71 -21.50
CA GLU A 12 -28.99 -20.36 -21.93
C GLU A 12 -28.68 -19.44 -20.74
N LYS A 13 -29.50 -19.48 -19.69
CA LYS A 13 -29.27 -18.72 -18.46
C LYS A 13 -27.98 -19.15 -17.77
N LEU A 14 -27.71 -20.45 -17.70
CA LEU A 14 -26.48 -20.99 -17.11
C LEU A 14 -25.25 -20.55 -17.91
N GLN A 15 -25.30 -20.62 -19.24
CA GLN A 15 -24.20 -20.13 -20.10
C GLN A 15 -23.95 -18.63 -19.92
N ASN A 16 -25.02 -17.83 -19.84
CA ASN A 16 -24.89 -16.39 -19.59
C ASN A 16 -24.32 -16.08 -18.21
N LEU A 17 -24.70 -16.86 -17.18
CA LEU A 17 -24.14 -16.73 -15.85
C LEU A 17 -22.65 -17.08 -15.84
N LEU A 18 -22.26 -18.17 -16.50
CA LEU A 18 -20.87 -18.61 -16.59
C LEU A 18 -19.98 -17.59 -17.30
N ARG A 19 -20.48 -16.97 -18.38
CA ARG A 19 -19.77 -15.89 -19.09
C ARG A 19 -19.58 -14.67 -18.21
N GLN A 20 -20.60 -14.27 -17.44
CA GLN A 20 -20.51 -13.16 -16.51
C GLN A 20 -19.54 -13.45 -15.37
N HIS A 21 -19.58 -14.66 -14.81
CA HIS A 21 -18.65 -15.09 -13.78
C HIS A 21 -17.20 -15.01 -14.27
N ASN A 22 -16.89 -15.62 -15.42
CA ASN A 22 -15.54 -15.60 -15.99
C ASN A 22 -15.05 -14.18 -16.30
N ARG A 23 -15.96 -13.27 -16.68
CA ARG A 23 -15.62 -11.86 -16.88
C ARG A 23 -15.28 -11.17 -15.56
N LEU A 24 -16.12 -11.35 -14.55
CA LEU A 24 -15.92 -10.75 -13.22
C LEU A 24 -14.67 -11.29 -12.53
N GLU A 25 -14.37 -12.57 -12.69
CA GLU A 25 -13.16 -13.20 -12.15
C GLU A 25 -11.90 -12.57 -12.74
N ARG A 26 -11.84 -12.44 -14.08
CA ARG A 26 -10.73 -11.76 -14.77
C ARG A 26 -10.60 -10.29 -14.37
N GLU A 27 -11.72 -9.60 -14.15
CA GLU A 27 -11.73 -8.22 -13.71
C GLU A 27 -11.24 -8.10 -12.25
N ASN A 28 -11.61 -9.06 -11.40
CA ASN A 28 -11.11 -9.13 -10.02
C ASN A 28 -9.60 -9.33 -9.98
N ASP A 29 -9.08 -10.25 -10.79
CA ASP A 29 -7.64 -10.52 -10.86
C ASP A 29 -6.86 -9.29 -11.32
N LYS A 30 -7.33 -8.60 -12.36
CA LYS A 30 -6.73 -7.33 -12.82
C LYS A 30 -6.75 -6.25 -11.74
N LEU A 31 -7.88 -6.07 -11.07
CA LEU A 31 -7.99 -5.08 -10.00
C LEU A 31 -7.06 -5.40 -8.83
N ARG A 32 -6.85 -6.68 -8.52
CA ARG A 32 -5.89 -7.11 -7.49
C ARG A 32 -4.45 -6.80 -7.90
N GLU A 33 -4.08 -7.06 -9.14
CA GLU A 33 -2.76 -6.71 -9.69
C GLU A 33 -2.52 -5.20 -9.64
N GLU A 34 -3.51 -4.40 -10.08
CA GLU A 34 -3.44 -2.94 -10.02
C GLU A 34 -3.28 -2.44 -8.58
N ILE A 35 -4.02 -3.01 -7.62
CA ILE A 35 -3.90 -2.65 -6.20
C ILE A 35 -2.49 -2.89 -5.69
N GLU A 36 -1.88 -4.04 -6.00
CA GLU A 36 -0.51 -4.34 -5.56
C GLU A 36 0.51 -3.42 -6.23
N GLU A 37 0.32 -3.07 -7.51
CA GLU A 37 1.16 -2.09 -8.19
C GLU A 37 1.05 -0.69 -7.53
N TRP A 38 -0.17 -0.24 -7.25
CA TRP A 38 -0.42 1.05 -6.60
C TRP A 38 0.15 1.11 -5.18
N LYS A 39 0.01 0.03 -4.39
CA LYS A 39 0.65 -0.08 -3.08
C LYS A 39 2.17 -0.01 -3.18
N GLY A 40 2.77 -0.67 -4.16
CA GLY A 40 4.21 -0.60 -4.42
C GLY A 40 4.66 0.82 -4.75
N LYS A 41 3.92 1.51 -5.62
CA LYS A 41 4.17 2.93 -5.96
C LYS A 41 3.99 3.85 -4.76
N GLU A 42 2.96 3.63 -3.94
CA GLU A 42 2.72 4.41 -2.72
C GLU A 42 3.85 4.22 -1.72
N ALA A 43 4.31 2.98 -1.49
CA ALA A 43 5.44 2.69 -0.61
C ALA A 43 6.73 3.39 -1.09
N ALA A 44 7.00 3.34 -2.40
CA ALA A 44 8.16 4.02 -2.99
C ALA A 44 8.06 5.54 -2.86
N ALA A 45 6.87 6.11 -3.08
CA ALA A 45 6.62 7.54 -2.93
C ALA A 45 6.78 7.99 -1.47
N LEU A 46 6.28 7.22 -0.51
CA LEU A 46 6.44 7.47 0.93
C LEU A 46 7.90 7.41 1.35
N SER A 47 8.67 6.42 0.87
CA SER A 47 10.12 6.33 1.13
C SER A 47 10.84 7.57 0.62
N LYS A 48 10.56 7.97 -0.62
CA LYS A 48 11.17 9.16 -1.23
C LYS A 48 10.75 10.45 -0.54
N ALA A 49 9.51 10.52 -0.05
CA ALA A 49 9.04 11.65 0.74
C ALA A 49 9.77 11.77 2.08
N ASP A 50 10.01 10.65 2.78
CA ASP A 50 10.79 10.68 4.02
C ASP A 50 12.26 11.04 3.75
N GLU A 51 12.88 10.49 2.70
CA GLU A 51 14.23 10.88 2.27
C GLU A 51 14.34 12.39 1.99
N LEU A 52 13.41 12.95 1.22
CA LEU A 52 13.37 14.39 0.95
C LEU A 52 13.13 15.19 2.24
N GLN A 53 12.28 14.71 3.14
CA GLN A 53 12.04 15.38 4.42
C GLN A 53 13.32 15.38 5.28
N GLN A 54 14.08 14.29 5.29
CA GLN A 54 15.37 14.22 5.98
C GLN A 54 16.39 15.19 5.36
N GLN A 55 16.49 15.24 4.02
CA GLN A 55 17.36 16.20 3.33
C GLN A 55 17.01 17.65 3.66
N ILE A 56 15.70 17.98 3.68
CA ILE A 56 15.22 19.30 4.10
C ILE A 56 15.61 19.59 5.55
N SER A 57 15.46 18.63 6.47
CA SER A 57 15.88 18.79 7.86
C SER A 57 17.38 19.06 7.99
N ILE A 58 18.22 18.32 7.26
CA ILE A 58 19.68 18.53 7.24
C ILE A 58 20.02 19.92 6.69
N LEU A 59 19.39 20.34 5.59
CA LEU A 59 19.62 21.67 5.00
C LEU A 59 19.18 22.80 5.95
N LYS A 60 18.04 22.65 6.64
CA LYS A 60 17.59 23.61 7.65
C LYS A 60 18.55 23.70 8.85
N MET A 61 19.13 22.57 9.26
CA MET A 61 20.17 22.55 10.30
C MET A 61 21.44 23.26 9.83
N ALA A 62 21.91 22.96 8.62
CA ALA A 62 23.11 23.58 8.03
C ALA A 62 22.95 25.09 7.81
N ALA A 63 21.74 25.55 7.47
CA ALA A 63 21.43 26.96 7.27
C ALA A 63 21.18 27.74 8.58
N GLY A 64 21.23 27.08 9.75
CA GLY A 64 20.99 27.73 11.06
C GLY A 64 19.56 28.23 11.28
N GLN A 65 18.60 27.77 10.46
CA GLN A 65 17.18 28.23 10.48
C GLN A 65 16.25 27.27 11.24
N MET A 66 16.77 26.47 12.17
CA MET A 66 15.90 25.64 13.00
C MET A 66 15.16 26.50 14.03
N ASN A 67 13.89 26.75 13.78
CA ASN A 67 12.97 27.23 14.81
C ASN A 67 12.80 26.15 15.91
N ASP A 68 12.54 26.55 17.16
CA ASP A 68 12.36 25.63 18.31
C ASP A 68 11.33 24.50 18.06
N LYS A 69 10.34 24.77 17.22
CA LYS A 69 9.33 23.78 16.81
C LYS A 69 9.95 22.64 15.98
N ASP A 70 10.87 22.96 15.07
CA ASP A 70 11.56 21.98 14.22
C ASP A 70 12.57 21.16 15.04
N LYS A 71 13.21 21.76 16.05
CA LYS A 71 14.10 21.06 16.98
C LYS A 71 13.36 19.99 17.79
N LYS A 72 12.19 20.32 18.33
CA LYS A 72 11.33 19.35 19.05
C LYS A 72 10.83 18.20 18.18
N THR A 73 10.46 18.44 16.92
CA THR A 73 10.07 17.36 16.00
C THR A 73 11.26 16.47 15.64
N PHE A 74 12.44 17.07 15.48
CA PHE A 74 13.67 16.31 15.20
C PHE A 74 14.08 15.44 16.38
N GLU A 75 14.06 15.97 17.62
CA GLU A 75 14.30 15.19 18.84
C GLU A 75 13.32 14.03 19.00
N ARG A 76 12.04 14.20 18.64
CA ARG A 76 11.06 13.10 18.64
C ARG A 76 11.37 12.02 17.60
N LYS A 77 11.76 12.40 16.38
CA LYS A 77 12.20 11.44 15.34
C LYS A 77 13.45 10.68 15.80
N LEU A 78 14.44 11.38 16.37
CA LEU A 78 15.67 10.78 16.91
C LEU A 78 15.37 9.76 18.02
N ASN A 79 14.52 10.11 18.99
CA ASN A 79 14.09 9.18 20.05
C ASN A 79 13.37 7.94 19.49
N LYS A 80 12.63 8.08 18.39
CA LYS A 80 11.97 6.94 17.74
C LYS A 80 12.99 6.02 17.08
N TYR A 81 13.97 6.57 16.37
CA TYR A 81 15.07 5.78 15.78
C TYR A 81 15.92 5.10 16.86
N ILE A 82 16.22 5.77 17.98
CA ILE A 82 16.94 5.15 19.11
C ILE A 82 16.15 3.94 19.65
N LYS A 83 14.84 4.07 19.83
CA LYS A 83 13.99 2.94 20.27
C LYS A 83 13.96 1.77 19.29
N GLU A 84 14.01 2.05 17.98
CA GLU A 84 14.08 1.01 16.95
C GLU A 84 15.44 0.31 16.94
N ILE A 85 16.53 1.06 17.14
CA ILE A 85 17.87 0.51 17.33
C ILE A 85 17.91 -0.38 18.59
N ASP A 86 17.41 0.10 19.72
CA ASP A 86 17.37 -0.67 20.97
C ASP A 86 16.57 -1.98 20.81
N LYS A 87 15.43 -1.95 20.09
CA LYS A 87 14.64 -3.15 19.78
C LYS A 87 15.43 -4.14 18.92
N THR A 88 16.16 -3.64 17.92
CA THR A 88 16.94 -4.48 17.01
C THR A 88 18.15 -5.09 17.74
N ILE A 89 18.80 -4.33 18.62
CA ILE A 89 19.87 -4.82 19.51
C ILE A 89 19.32 -5.90 20.45
N ALA A 90 18.18 -5.67 21.09
CA ALA A 90 17.56 -6.64 21.97
C ALA A 90 17.20 -7.95 21.25
N TYR A 91 16.73 -7.86 20.00
CA TYR A 91 16.44 -9.02 19.16
C TYR A 91 17.69 -9.79 18.73
N LEU A 92 18.82 -9.11 18.51
CA LEU A 92 20.11 -9.73 18.20
C LEU A 92 20.86 -10.28 19.42
N SER A 93 20.43 -9.90 20.62
CA SER A 93 21.02 -10.34 21.90
C SER A 93 20.31 -11.57 22.49
N GLN A 94 19.31 -12.10 21.79
CA GLN A 94 18.70 -13.42 22.00
C GLN A 94 19.28 -14.42 20.99
#